data_AF-A0A9P8QML2-F1
#
_entry.id   AF-A0A9P8QML2-F1
#
_cell.length_a   1.000
_cell.length_b   1.000
_cell.length_c   1.000
_cell.angle_alpha   90.00
_cell.angle_beta   90.00
_cell.angle_gamma   90.00
#
_symmetry.space_group_name_H-M   'P 1'
#
loop_
_entity.id
_entity.type
_entity.pdbx_description
1 polymer ?
#
loop_
_entity_poly.entity_id
_entity_poly.type
_entity_poly.pdbx_seq_one_letter_code
_entity_poly.pdbx_strand_id
1 'polypeptide(L)'
;MPSDLSNYLASRYLVADPKPSSKKRKRKQANAASGLLITDDDDDSAWSSGAKQDDADEDGPLTISGTTAEFRKAKKSNWKTVGEGGNAPSKDDSAAAADAIIASAAAENDAARAAADELPVVEDSESVIKMSDGTHAGLQSAAAVSAQLRRRQQEEREDFERHRKNAKEEETVYRDATGRRIDISMKRAEARRAAVEAEEKERLAKESLKGDVQQENARRRKEELEDAKLMAFARKADDEDMNRELKEQSRWNDPMMQFMAAKENSRGGKNSKRRPVYPGTAAPNRYGIKPGYRWDGVDRGNGLEAERFRAINRRERNKGLDYAWQMDE
;
A
#
# COMPACT_ATOMS: atom_id res chain seq x y z
N MET A 1 24.07 52.51 -11.53
CA MET A 1 24.76 51.30 -11.05
C MET A 1 25.02 51.42 -9.54
N PRO A 2 24.04 51.10 -8.67
CA PRO A 2 24.21 51.07 -7.22
C PRO A 2 24.34 49.66 -6.62
N SER A 3 24.25 48.60 -7.44
CA SER A 3 24.30 47.19 -7.02
C SER A 3 25.66 46.74 -6.48
N ASP A 4 26.74 47.40 -6.89
CA ASP A 4 28.09 47.01 -6.50
C ASP A 4 28.44 47.46 -5.09
N LEU A 5 27.94 48.61 -4.63
CA LEU A 5 28.16 49.08 -3.26
C LEU A 5 27.42 48.19 -2.25
N SER A 6 26.17 47.82 -2.54
CA SER A 6 25.39 46.93 -1.69
C SER A 6 26.01 45.53 -1.60
N ASN A 7 26.52 44.97 -2.71
CA ASN A 7 27.20 43.69 -2.70
C ASN A 7 28.57 43.76 -2.00
N TYR A 8 29.29 44.88 -2.14
CA TYR A 8 30.57 45.10 -1.45
C TYR A 8 30.39 45.18 0.06
N LEU A 9 29.36 45.90 0.53
CA LEU A 9 29.05 45.99 1.96
C LEU A 9 28.55 44.66 2.53
N ALA A 10 27.73 43.93 1.77
CA ALA A 10 27.26 42.61 2.17
C ALA A 10 28.40 41.61 2.36
N SER A 11 29.31 41.51 1.38
CA SER A 11 30.40 40.52 1.41
C SER A 11 31.50 40.81 2.44
N ARG A 12 31.78 42.09 2.72
CA ARG A 12 32.88 42.48 3.62
C ARG A 12 32.47 42.78 5.06
N TYR A 13 31.23 43.18 5.29
CA TYR A 13 30.81 43.72 6.60
C TYR A 13 29.56 43.06 7.19
N LEU A 14 28.77 42.31 6.40
CA LEU A 14 27.54 41.65 6.89
C LEU A 14 27.62 40.12 6.95
N VAL A 15 28.69 39.50 6.45
CA VAL A 15 28.95 38.07 6.69
C VAL A 15 29.72 37.96 8.01
N ALA A 16 29.04 37.49 9.06
CA ALA A 16 29.67 37.17 10.33
C ALA A 16 30.77 36.12 10.13
N ASP A 17 31.97 36.38 10.63
CA ASP A 17 33.14 35.49 10.50
C ASP A 17 32.78 34.04 10.91
N PRO A 18 33.07 33.03 10.07
CA PRO A 18 32.98 31.65 10.50
C PRO A 18 34.10 31.37 11.51
N LYS A 19 33.72 31.12 12.77
CA LYS A 19 34.63 30.79 13.87
C LYS A 19 35.59 29.66 13.48
N PRO A 20 36.90 29.75 13.79
CA PRO A 20 37.86 28.73 13.38
C PRO A 20 37.61 27.39 14.07
N SER A 21 37.50 26.33 13.26
CA SER A 21 37.37 24.95 13.73
C SER A 21 38.67 24.50 14.39
N SER A 22 38.69 24.38 15.72
CA SER A 22 39.76 23.75 16.48
C SER A 22 39.24 22.48 17.19
N LYS A 23 40.09 21.44 17.18
CA LYS A 23 39.79 20.05 17.57
C LYS A 23 39.50 19.89 19.07
N LYS A 24 38.55 18.97 19.36
CA LYS A 24 38.34 18.15 20.58
C LYS A 24 37.93 18.87 21.89
N ARG A 25 36.66 18.72 22.29
CA ARG A 25 36.18 17.84 23.39
C ARG A 25 34.68 18.06 23.67
N LYS A 26 33.95 16.96 23.88
CA LYS A 26 32.55 16.92 24.32
C LYS A 26 32.39 17.66 25.66
N ARG A 27 31.60 18.73 25.71
CA ARG A 27 30.94 19.18 26.93
C ARG A 27 29.57 19.78 26.60
N LYS A 28 28.56 19.24 27.28
CA LYS A 28 27.16 19.65 27.24
C LYS A 28 27.04 20.94 28.08
N GLN A 29 26.59 22.03 27.49
CA GLN A 29 26.14 23.20 28.24
C GLN A 29 24.75 23.62 27.78
N ALA A 30 23.94 23.94 28.79
CA ALA A 30 22.55 24.34 28.72
C ALA A 30 22.41 25.75 28.12
N ASN A 31 21.41 25.95 27.29
CA ASN A 31 21.01 27.28 26.82
C ASN A 31 19.93 27.85 27.74
N ALA A 32 20.22 29.04 28.24
CA ALA A 32 19.27 29.95 28.85
C ALA A 32 18.35 30.57 27.78
N ALA A 33 17.08 30.77 28.13
CA ALA A 33 16.05 31.36 27.29
C ALA A 33 15.79 32.81 27.71
N SER A 34 15.62 33.69 26.72
CA SER A 34 14.96 35.00 26.88
C SER A 34 14.26 35.35 25.57
N GLY A 35 12.93 35.45 25.60
CA GLY A 35 12.11 35.90 24.47
C GLY A 35 10.66 35.43 24.59
N LEU A 36 9.79 36.35 24.98
CA LEU A 36 8.34 36.19 25.17
C LEU A 36 7.63 35.66 23.91
N LEU A 37 6.73 34.69 24.07
CA LEU A 37 5.62 34.40 23.16
C LEU A 37 4.33 34.27 23.99
N ILE A 38 3.31 35.03 23.62
CA ILE A 38 1.94 34.98 24.14
C ILE A 38 1.10 34.16 23.17
N THR A 39 0.52 33.07 23.67
CA THR A 39 -0.74 32.40 23.25
C THR A 39 -1.14 31.52 24.46
N ASP A 40 -2.12 31.96 25.27
CA ASP A 40 -3.53 31.45 25.30
C ASP A 40 -3.56 29.91 25.24
N ASP A 41 -3.55 29.19 26.36
CA ASP A 41 -4.63 28.96 27.36
C ASP A 41 -5.73 28.04 26.80
N ASP A 42 -5.51 26.72 26.95
CA ASP A 42 -6.49 25.65 27.20
C ASP A 42 -5.81 24.27 26.97
N ASP A 43 -5.28 23.66 28.03
CA ASP A 43 -4.89 22.24 28.05
C ASP A 43 -4.98 21.67 29.48
N ASP A 44 -6.22 21.53 29.98
CA ASP A 44 -6.54 20.79 31.20
C ASP A 44 -6.63 19.29 30.90
N SER A 45 -5.59 18.51 31.24
CA SER A 45 -5.68 17.12 31.73
C SER A 45 -4.31 16.46 31.93
N ALA A 46 -3.61 16.80 33.02
CA ALA A 46 -2.50 15.97 33.52
C ALA A 46 -2.19 16.18 35.02
N TRP A 47 -3.19 16.01 35.89
CA TRP A 47 -2.98 15.53 37.27
C TRP A 47 -3.06 14.00 37.22
N SER A 48 -2.22 13.16 37.82
CA SER A 48 -1.18 13.17 38.85
C SER A 48 -0.49 11.78 38.69
N SER A 49 0.65 11.39 39.26
CA SER A 49 1.36 11.76 40.47
C SER A 49 2.79 11.18 40.37
N GLY A 50 3.80 11.96 40.74
CA GLY A 50 5.10 11.43 41.14
C GLY A 50 5.22 11.46 42.65
N ALA A 51 5.66 10.37 43.27
CA ALA A 51 6.23 10.38 44.62
C ALA A 51 7.29 9.30 44.74
N LYS A 52 8.54 9.73 44.97
CA LYS A 52 9.59 8.95 45.61
C LYS A 52 9.63 9.38 47.07
N GLN A 53 9.61 8.43 48.01
CA GLN A 53 10.16 8.63 49.35
C GLN A 53 10.54 7.28 49.97
N ASP A 54 11.72 7.26 50.60
CA ASP A 54 12.36 6.11 51.25
C ASP A 54 11.81 5.85 52.68
N ASP A 55 11.81 4.55 53.03
CA ASP A 55 12.00 3.82 54.30
C ASP A 55 11.34 4.20 55.66
N ALA A 56 10.92 3.11 56.32
CA ALA A 56 10.67 2.85 57.76
C ALA A 56 9.26 3.13 58.35
N ASP A 57 8.48 2.05 58.52
CA ASP A 57 7.84 1.58 59.78
C ASP A 57 6.58 0.72 59.52
N GLU A 58 6.34 -0.20 60.46
CA GLU A 58 5.58 -1.45 60.37
C GLU A 58 4.03 -1.33 60.33
N ASP A 59 3.40 -2.42 59.87
CA ASP A 59 1.99 -2.86 60.04
C ASP A 59 0.85 -2.14 59.27
N GLY A 60 0.51 -2.70 58.10
CA GLY A 60 -0.75 -2.49 57.38
C GLY A 60 -1.05 -3.63 56.39
N PRO A 61 -2.32 -4.01 56.15
CA PRO A 61 -2.67 -5.27 55.49
C PRO A 61 -2.25 -5.33 54.01
N LEU A 62 -1.55 -6.41 53.66
CA LEU A 62 -1.01 -6.73 52.35
C LEU A 62 -2.15 -6.96 51.32
N THR A 63 -2.36 -6.02 50.39
CA THR A 63 -3.23 -6.25 49.22
C THR A 63 -2.37 -6.56 48.00
N ILE A 64 -2.53 -7.76 47.45
CA ILE A 64 -1.79 -8.25 46.28
C ILE A 64 -2.38 -7.60 45.03
N SER A 65 -1.75 -6.53 44.55
CA SER A 65 -2.03 -5.90 43.24
C SER A 65 -0.93 -6.25 42.24
N GLY A 66 -0.88 -7.52 41.82
CA GLY A 66 0.01 -8.00 40.77
C GLY A 66 -0.69 -8.06 39.40
N THR A 67 -0.70 -6.96 38.63
CA THR A 67 -1.02 -7.02 37.20
C THR A 67 0.26 -7.29 36.41
N THR A 68 0.63 -8.56 36.25
CA THR A 68 1.72 -8.95 35.36
C THR A 68 1.25 -8.94 33.90
N ALA A 69 1.95 -8.16 33.08
CA ALA A 69 1.77 -8.06 31.63
C ALA A 69 2.29 -9.32 30.88
N GLU A 70 1.94 -10.53 31.35
CA GLU A 70 2.31 -11.82 30.72
C GLU A 70 1.09 -12.57 30.13
N PHE A 71 -0.14 -12.08 30.33
CA PHE A 71 -1.36 -12.78 29.86
C PHE A 71 -1.80 -12.50 28.41
N ARG A 72 -1.00 -11.77 27.62
CA ARG A 72 -1.24 -11.61 26.17
C ARG A 72 -0.32 -12.51 25.33
N LYS A 73 -0.27 -13.80 25.67
CA LYS A 73 0.14 -14.86 24.73
C LYS A 73 -1.14 -15.49 24.19
N ALA A 74 -1.36 -15.35 22.89
CA ALA A 74 -2.52 -15.87 22.18
C ALA A 74 -2.78 -17.34 22.55
N LYS A 75 -3.96 -17.64 23.07
CA LYS A 75 -4.45 -19.02 23.20
C LYS A 75 -4.66 -19.56 21.78
N LYS A 76 -3.67 -20.25 21.22
CA LYS A 76 -3.90 -21.13 20.07
C LYS A 76 -4.73 -22.31 20.59
N SER A 77 -6.00 -22.36 20.22
CA SER A 77 -6.90 -23.47 20.53
C SER A 77 -6.36 -24.74 19.88
N ASN A 78 -6.02 -25.74 20.69
CA ASN A 78 -5.47 -27.02 20.24
C ASN A 78 -6.58 -28.06 19.95
N TRP A 79 -7.72 -27.60 19.44
CA TRP A 79 -8.85 -28.48 19.12
C TRP A 79 -8.52 -29.25 17.84
N LYS A 80 -8.53 -30.57 17.93
CA LYS A 80 -8.33 -31.47 16.81
C LYS A 80 -9.70 -31.83 16.25
N THR A 81 -10.05 -31.30 15.09
CA THR A 81 -11.28 -31.66 14.37
C THR A 81 -11.14 -33.09 13.86
N VAL A 82 -11.87 -34.02 14.48
CA VAL A 82 -12.03 -35.38 13.98
C VAL A 82 -13.17 -35.33 12.97
N GLY A 83 -12.82 -35.00 11.73
CA GLY A 83 -13.69 -35.04 10.56
C GLY A 83 -12.92 -35.73 9.44
N GLU A 84 -13.43 -36.89 9.06
CA GLU A 84 -12.92 -37.83 8.08
C GLU A 84 -12.68 -37.21 6.69
N GLY A 85 -11.57 -37.58 6.03
CA GLY A 85 -11.45 -37.52 4.57
C GLY A 85 -10.77 -36.28 3.95
N GLY A 86 -9.44 -36.20 4.13
CA GLY A 86 -8.44 -35.56 3.24
C GLY A 86 -8.85 -34.47 2.24
N ASN A 87 -8.44 -33.23 2.51
CA ASN A 87 -7.66 -32.43 1.56
C ASN A 87 -6.86 -31.34 2.31
N ALA A 88 -5.60 -31.16 1.94
CA ALA A 88 -4.74 -30.10 2.47
C ALA A 88 -5.28 -28.70 2.08
N PRO A 89 -5.07 -27.64 2.88
CA PRO A 89 -5.57 -26.31 2.56
C PRO A 89 -4.79 -25.76 1.35
N SER A 90 -5.42 -25.84 0.18
CA SER A 90 -5.02 -25.07 -0.99
C SER A 90 -5.22 -23.59 -0.67
N LYS A 91 -4.23 -22.80 -1.03
CA LYS A 91 -4.16 -21.36 -0.79
C LYS A 91 -5.25 -20.64 -1.60
N ASP A 92 -6.35 -20.32 -0.92
CA ASP A 92 -6.98 -19.00 -0.86
C ASP A 92 -7.78 -18.44 -2.05
N ASP A 93 -8.38 -19.26 -2.93
CA ASP A 93 -9.46 -18.77 -3.80
C ASP A 93 -10.85 -19.04 -3.19
N SER A 94 -11.06 -20.21 -2.60
CA SER A 94 -12.34 -20.56 -1.95
C SER A 94 -12.57 -19.79 -0.65
N ALA A 95 -11.51 -19.50 0.11
CA ALA A 95 -11.59 -18.69 1.32
C ALA A 95 -11.89 -17.23 0.96
N ALA A 96 -11.19 -16.67 -0.04
CA ALA A 96 -11.45 -15.32 -0.53
C ALA A 96 -12.85 -15.19 -1.15
N ALA A 97 -13.34 -16.21 -1.86
CA ALA A 97 -14.71 -16.24 -2.39
C ALA A 97 -15.75 -16.35 -1.27
N ALA A 98 -15.51 -17.15 -0.23
CA ALA A 98 -16.38 -17.22 0.93
C ALA A 98 -16.42 -15.89 1.69
N ASP A 99 -15.26 -15.26 1.91
CA ASP A 99 -15.17 -13.94 2.54
C ASP A 99 -15.85 -12.85 1.69
N ALA A 100 -15.77 -12.94 0.37
CA ALA A 100 -16.47 -12.02 -0.54
C ALA A 100 -18.00 -12.19 -0.49
N ILE A 101 -18.50 -13.43 -0.37
CA ILE A 101 -19.94 -13.70 -0.21
C ILE A 101 -20.42 -13.22 1.16
N ILE A 102 -19.63 -13.43 2.22
CA ILE A 102 -19.94 -12.92 3.56
C ILE A 102 -19.94 -11.39 3.57
N ALA A 103 -18.97 -10.76 2.90
CA ALA A 103 -18.91 -9.31 2.76
C ALA A 103 -20.06 -8.75 1.92
N SER A 104 -20.46 -9.42 0.84
CA SER A 104 -21.61 -9.00 0.03
C SER A 104 -22.92 -9.15 0.79
N ALA A 105 -23.10 -10.26 1.52
CA ALA A 105 -24.29 -10.47 2.35
C ALA A 105 -24.34 -9.51 3.55
N ALA A 106 -23.19 -9.13 4.12
CA ALA A 106 -23.11 -8.09 5.14
C ALA A 106 -23.46 -6.72 4.55
N ALA A 107 -22.92 -6.37 3.37
CA ALA A 107 -23.24 -5.13 2.68
C ALA A 107 -24.71 -5.05 2.27
N GLU A 108 -25.32 -6.17 1.85
CA GLU A 108 -26.74 -6.25 1.50
C GLU A 108 -27.63 -6.12 2.75
N ASN A 109 -27.26 -6.72 3.88
CA ASN A 109 -27.96 -6.52 5.15
C ASN A 109 -27.81 -5.09 5.68
N ASP A 110 -26.62 -4.48 5.55
CA ASP A 110 -26.39 -3.09 5.95
C ASP A 110 -27.15 -2.13 5.03
N ALA A 111 -27.21 -2.41 3.72
CA ALA A 111 -28.04 -1.66 2.78
C ALA A 111 -29.54 -1.83 3.06
N ALA A 112 -29.99 -3.04 3.40
CA ALA A 112 -31.38 -3.30 3.79
C ALA A 112 -31.75 -2.58 5.10
N ARG A 113 -30.82 -2.51 6.07
CA ARG A 113 -31.00 -1.72 7.30
C ARG A 113 -31.02 -0.22 7.01
N ALA A 114 -30.10 0.27 6.18
CA ALA A 114 -30.10 1.67 5.76
C ALA A 114 -31.38 2.06 5.00
N ALA A 115 -31.88 1.19 4.13
CA ALA A 115 -33.13 1.39 3.40
C ALA A 115 -34.37 1.35 4.33
N ALA A 116 -34.33 0.52 5.38
CA ALA A 116 -35.37 0.52 6.42
C ALA A 116 -35.37 1.82 7.24
N ASP A 117 -34.20 2.41 7.46
CA ASP A 117 -34.04 3.70 8.13
C ASP A 117 -34.36 4.91 7.22
N GLU A 118 -34.28 4.76 5.88
CA GLU A 118 -34.65 5.77 4.87
C GLU A 118 -36.15 5.80 4.52
N LEU A 119 -36.93 4.82 4.98
CA LEU A 119 -38.39 4.91 4.89
C LEU A 119 -38.87 6.09 5.74
N PRO A 120 -39.74 6.97 5.21
CA PRO A 120 -40.28 8.06 6.00
C PRO A 120 -41.10 7.48 7.15
N VAL A 121 -40.50 7.44 8.34
CA VAL A 121 -41.24 7.24 9.58
C VAL A 121 -42.15 8.46 9.71
N VAL A 122 -43.43 8.25 9.47
CA VAL A 122 -44.49 9.21 9.80
C VAL A 122 -44.54 9.29 11.32
N GLU A 123 -43.68 10.13 11.91
CA GLU A 123 -43.71 10.50 13.33
C GLU A 123 -44.87 11.48 13.56
N ASP A 124 -46.11 11.03 13.40
CA ASP A 124 -47.27 11.67 14.02
C ASP A 124 -47.41 11.13 15.44
N SER A 125 -46.59 11.63 16.37
CA SER A 125 -46.86 11.48 17.80
C SER A 125 -46.37 12.69 18.59
N GLU A 126 -47.33 13.46 19.12
CA GLU A 126 -47.17 14.64 20.00
C GLU A 126 -46.44 14.36 21.34
N SER A 127 -45.81 13.19 21.51
CA SER A 127 -45.29 12.69 22.79
C SER A 127 -43.77 12.49 22.86
N VAL A 128 -43.00 12.86 21.82
CA VAL A 128 -41.53 12.67 21.80
C VAL A 128 -40.81 13.95 22.23
N ILE A 129 -40.12 13.90 23.37
CA ILE A 129 -39.31 15.01 23.88
C ILE A 129 -37.99 15.07 23.09
N LYS A 130 -37.83 16.11 22.27
CA LYS A 130 -36.60 16.42 21.51
C LYS A 130 -35.81 17.50 22.25
N MET A 131 -34.48 17.43 22.19
CA MET A 131 -33.56 18.44 22.72
C MET A 131 -33.53 19.67 21.80
N SER A 132 -32.89 20.76 22.23
CA SER A 132 -32.61 21.95 21.40
C SER A 132 -31.94 21.62 20.07
N ASP A 133 -31.20 20.52 20.07
CA ASP A 133 -30.40 20.05 18.94
C ASP A 133 -31.21 19.11 18.02
N GLY A 134 -32.52 18.98 18.25
CA GLY A 134 -33.40 18.07 17.51
C GLY A 134 -33.15 16.58 17.79
N THR A 135 -32.19 16.26 18.68
CA THR A 135 -31.88 14.90 19.13
C THR A 135 -32.94 14.39 20.10
N HIS A 136 -33.19 13.08 20.10
CA HIS A 136 -34.15 12.47 21.03
C HIS A 136 -33.59 12.47 22.47
N ALA A 137 -34.39 12.86 23.46
CA ALA A 137 -33.97 12.83 24.86
C ALA A 137 -34.13 11.41 25.46
N GLY A 138 -33.12 10.91 26.19
CA GLY A 138 -33.17 9.64 26.93
C GLY A 138 -32.01 8.67 26.66
N LEU A 139 -32.07 7.46 27.26
CA LEU A 139 -31.11 6.38 27.01
C LEU A 139 -31.29 5.83 25.60
N GLN A 140 -30.39 6.18 24.69
CA GLN A 140 -30.41 5.74 23.29
C GLN A 140 -29.25 4.79 22.97
N SER A 141 -29.46 3.90 22.00
CA SER A 141 -28.39 3.06 21.47
C SER A 141 -27.44 3.89 20.58
N ALA A 142 -26.15 3.53 20.54
CA ALA A 142 -25.17 4.24 19.72
C ALA A 142 -25.54 4.23 18.22
N ALA A 143 -26.20 3.16 17.75
CA ALA A 143 -26.71 3.06 16.39
C ALA A 143 -27.80 4.12 16.12
N ALA A 144 -28.77 4.27 17.02
CA ALA A 144 -29.84 5.26 16.91
C ALA A 144 -29.31 6.70 16.88
N VAL A 145 -28.31 7.02 17.73
CA VAL A 145 -27.66 8.34 17.74
C VAL A 145 -26.93 8.62 16.42
N SER A 146 -26.22 7.62 15.86
CA SER A 146 -25.51 7.76 14.58
C SER A 146 -26.46 7.95 13.39
N ALA A 147 -27.61 7.26 13.40
CA ALA A 147 -28.65 7.40 12.38
C ALA A 147 -29.30 8.79 12.46
N GLN A 148 -29.61 9.27 13.68
CA GLN A 148 -30.18 10.60 13.89
C GLN A 148 -29.24 11.72 13.45
N LEU A 149 -27.94 11.60 13.74
CA LEU A 149 -26.92 12.56 13.28
C LEU A 149 -26.77 12.57 11.76
N ARG A 150 -26.80 11.40 11.09
CA ARG A 150 -26.75 11.33 9.62
C ARG A 150 -27.98 11.95 8.98
N ARG A 151 -29.18 11.64 9.50
CA ARG A 151 -30.44 12.21 9.02
C ARG A 151 -30.45 13.73 9.17
N ARG A 152 -30.04 14.25 10.34
CA ARG A 152 -29.91 15.70 10.55
C ARG A 152 -28.90 16.33 9.59
N GLN A 153 -27.74 15.72 9.38
CA GLN A 153 -26.76 16.23 8.41
C GLN A 153 -27.31 16.22 6.98
N GLN A 154 -28.15 15.25 6.62
CA GLN A 154 -28.82 15.22 5.32
C GLN A 154 -29.87 16.33 5.22
N GLU A 155 -30.73 16.50 6.22
CA GLU A 155 -31.73 17.57 6.29
C GLU A 155 -31.06 18.96 6.26
N GLU A 156 -30.01 19.18 7.04
CA GLU A 156 -29.21 20.42 7.01
C GLU A 156 -28.55 20.66 5.65
N ARG A 157 -28.09 19.61 4.96
CA ARG A 157 -27.54 19.72 3.59
C ARG A 157 -28.63 20.05 2.58
N GLU A 158 -29.79 19.41 2.67
CA GLU A 158 -30.92 19.68 1.79
C GLU A 158 -31.48 21.08 2.00
N ASP A 159 -31.61 21.53 3.25
CA ASP A 159 -32.01 22.88 3.58
C ASP A 159 -30.96 23.87 3.10
N PHE A 160 -29.66 23.59 3.30
CA PHE A 160 -28.59 24.39 2.74
C PHE A 160 -28.64 24.44 1.21
N GLU A 161 -28.97 23.35 0.53
CA GLU A 161 -29.15 23.31 -0.93
C GLU A 161 -30.39 24.06 -1.40
N ARG A 162 -31.50 23.98 -0.66
CA ARG A 162 -32.73 24.75 -0.91
C ARG A 162 -32.48 26.24 -0.72
N HIS A 163 -31.78 26.61 0.36
CA HIS A 163 -31.35 27.98 0.61
C HIS A 163 -30.35 28.46 -0.44
N ARG A 164 -29.42 27.62 -0.91
CA ARG A 164 -28.48 27.93 -2.00
C ARG A 164 -29.18 28.09 -3.36
N LYS A 165 -30.26 27.36 -3.63
CA LYS A 165 -31.07 27.49 -4.86
C LYS A 165 -31.92 28.77 -4.85
N ASN A 166 -32.41 29.18 -3.68
CA ASN A 166 -33.31 30.32 -3.54
C ASN A 166 -32.58 31.64 -3.20
N ALA A 167 -31.38 31.57 -2.61
CA ALA A 167 -30.55 32.73 -2.35
C ALA A 167 -29.80 33.12 -3.62
N LYS A 168 -30.08 34.33 -4.13
CA LYS A 168 -29.14 35.01 -5.04
C LYS A 168 -27.94 35.42 -4.19
N GLU A 169 -26.94 34.56 -4.10
CA GLU A 169 -25.67 34.88 -3.46
C GLU A 169 -25.06 36.10 -4.17
N GLU A 170 -24.85 37.20 -3.45
CA GLU A 170 -24.06 38.32 -3.95
C GLU A 170 -22.62 37.82 -4.19
N GLU A 171 -22.08 38.05 -5.38
CA GLU A 171 -20.75 37.58 -5.74
C GLU A 171 -19.71 38.13 -4.76
N THR A 172 -19.22 37.26 -3.87
CA THR A 172 -18.18 37.61 -2.91
C THR A 172 -16.87 37.75 -3.66
N VAL A 173 -16.37 38.99 -3.77
CA VAL A 173 -15.10 39.29 -4.45
C VAL A 173 -13.96 39.06 -3.49
N TYR A 174 -13.32 37.90 -3.61
CA TYR A 174 -12.11 37.59 -2.86
C TYR A 174 -10.92 38.33 -3.44
N ARG A 175 -10.12 38.95 -2.56
CA ARG A 175 -8.92 39.69 -2.92
C ARG A 175 -7.71 39.11 -2.18
N ASP A 176 -6.56 39.14 -2.83
CA ASP A 176 -5.29 38.79 -2.19
C ASP A 176 -4.88 39.84 -1.15
N ALA A 177 -3.86 39.56 -0.34
CA ALA A 177 -3.26 40.52 0.62
C ALA A 177 -2.75 41.81 -0.06
N THR A 178 -2.56 41.77 -1.38
CA THR A 178 -2.19 42.91 -2.24
C THR A 178 -3.38 43.63 -2.89
N GLY A 179 -4.61 43.19 -2.60
CA GLY A 179 -5.86 43.79 -3.10
C GLY A 179 -6.32 43.34 -4.49
N ARG A 180 -5.58 42.44 -5.16
CA ARG A 180 -5.96 41.91 -6.48
C ARG A 180 -7.09 40.89 -6.36
N ARG A 181 -8.14 41.01 -7.20
CA ARG A 181 -9.27 40.07 -7.24
C ARG A 181 -8.78 38.67 -7.64
N ILE A 182 -9.09 37.65 -6.85
CA ILE A 182 -8.79 36.25 -7.12
C ILE A 182 -10.11 35.55 -7.40
N ASP A 183 -10.19 34.88 -8.55
CA ASP A 183 -11.29 33.97 -8.85
C ASP A 183 -11.05 32.62 -8.14
N ILE A 184 -11.86 32.32 -7.12
CA ILE A 184 -11.74 31.08 -6.35
C ILE A 184 -11.99 29.86 -7.24
N SER A 185 -12.88 29.97 -8.23
CA SER A 185 -13.20 28.84 -9.11
C SER A 185 -11.96 28.40 -9.89
N MET A 186 -11.19 29.38 -10.37
CA MET A 186 -9.92 29.17 -11.07
C MET A 186 -8.83 28.66 -10.13
N LYS A 187 -8.68 29.24 -8.93
CA LYS A 187 -7.69 28.76 -7.94
C LYS A 187 -7.98 27.35 -7.44
N ARG A 188 -9.26 26.97 -7.31
CA ARG A 188 -9.70 25.62 -6.95
C ARG A 188 -9.55 24.64 -8.12
N ALA A 189 -9.70 25.08 -9.36
CA ALA A 189 -9.41 24.27 -10.53
C ALA A 189 -7.89 24.04 -10.68
N GLU A 190 -7.08 25.06 -10.43
CA GLU A 190 -5.61 24.98 -10.41
C GLU A 190 -5.12 24.07 -9.28
N ALA A 191 -5.66 24.18 -8.07
CA ALA A 191 -5.34 23.28 -6.97
C ALA A 191 -5.72 21.83 -7.27
N ARG A 192 -6.87 21.58 -7.91
CA ARG A 192 -7.27 20.24 -8.36
C ARG A 192 -6.34 19.70 -9.46
N ARG A 193 -5.94 20.53 -10.42
CA ARG A 193 -4.97 20.15 -11.46
C ARG A 193 -3.58 19.87 -10.87
N ALA A 194 -3.13 20.69 -9.93
CA ALA A 194 -1.86 20.50 -9.24
C ALA A 194 -1.86 19.23 -8.37
N ALA A 195 -2.99 18.90 -7.73
CA ALA A 195 -3.14 17.64 -7.00
C ALA A 195 -3.06 16.43 -7.94
N VAL A 196 -3.79 16.45 -9.06
CA VAL A 196 -3.73 15.37 -10.07
C VAL A 196 -2.32 15.24 -10.67
N GLU A 197 -1.66 16.35 -10.99
CA GLU A 197 -0.29 16.33 -11.52
C GLU A 197 0.71 15.80 -10.48
N ALA A 198 0.53 16.13 -9.20
CA ALA A 198 1.33 15.56 -8.12
C ALA A 198 1.12 14.05 -8.00
N GLU A 199 -0.13 13.58 -8.05
CA GLU A 199 -0.46 12.15 -8.04
C GLU A 199 0.13 11.41 -9.26
N GLU A 200 0.05 11.98 -10.45
CA GLU A 200 0.67 11.42 -11.66
C GLU A 200 2.19 11.35 -11.55
N LYS A 201 2.84 12.39 -11.04
CA LYS A 201 4.29 12.39 -10.78
C LYS A 201 4.69 11.35 -9.75
N GLU A 202 3.91 11.17 -8.67
CA GLU A 202 4.15 10.11 -7.69
C GLU A 202 3.98 8.72 -8.31
N ARG A 203 2.99 8.52 -9.18
CA ARG A 203 2.80 7.26 -9.90
C ARG A 203 3.96 6.98 -10.84
N LEU A 204 4.40 7.96 -11.62
CA LEU A 204 5.56 7.84 -12.50
C LEU A 204 6.86 7.59 -11.72
N ALA A 205 7.02 8.20 -10.54
CA ALA A 205 8.14 7.94 -9.65
C ALA A 205 8.13 6.47 -9.15
N LYS A 206 6.94 5.96 -8.78
CA LYS A 206 6.78 4.56 -8.37
C LYS A 206 7.01 3.59 -9.54
N GLU A 207 6.50 3.93 -10.73
CA GLU A 207 6.64 3.11 -11.94
C GLU A 207 8.08 3.10 -12.45
N SER A 208 8.78 4.23 -12.46
CA SER A 208 10.19 4.31 -12.88
C SER A 208 11.16 3.56 -11.97
N LEU A 209 10.80 3.35 -10.69
CA LEU A 209 11.56 2.49 -9.78
C LEU A 209 11.39 0.99 -10.11
N LYS A 210 10.32 0.61 -10.81
CA LYS A 210 10.03 -0.77 -11.17
C LYS A 210 10.83 -1.19 -12.41
N GLY A 211 11.25 -2.46 -12.48
CA GLY A 211 11.96 -2.98 -13.64
C GLY A 211 11.06 -3.21 -14.86
N ASP A 212 11.54 -2.89 -16.05
CA ASP A 212 10.82 -3.03 -17.33
C ASP A 212 10.19 -4.43 -17.52
N VAL A 213 10.97 -5.50 -17.26
CA VAL A 213 10.48 -6.88 -17.38
C VAL A 213 9.34 -7.18 -16.39
N GLN A 214 9.35 -6.55 -15.21
CA GLN A 214 8.26 -6.71 -14.24
C GLN A 214 7.00 -5.93 -14.66
N GLN A 215 7.16 -4.81 -15.37
CA GLN A 215 6.05 -4.07 -15.95
C GLN A 215 5.45 -4.84 -17.13
N GLU A 216 6.30 -5.36 -18.03
CA GLU A 216 5.88 -6.17 -19.18
C GLU A 216 5.17 -7.45 -18.73
N ASN A 217 5.74 -8.19 -17.76
CA ASN A 217 5.09 -9.38 -17.22
C ASN A 217 3.75 -9.05 -16.53
N ALA A 218 3.64 -7.89 -15.88
CA ALA A 218 2.37 -7.46 -15.28
C ALA A 218 1.33 -7.10 -16.35
N ARG A 219 1.75 -6.49 -17.47
CA ARG A 219 0.88 -6.24 -18.62
C ARG A 219 0.44 -7.55 -19.26
N ARG A 220 1.37 -8.45 -19.56
CA ARG A 220 1.07 -9.77 -20.14
C ARG A 220 0.12 -10.57 -19.24
N ARG A 221 0.33 -10.55 -17.92
CA ARG A 221 -0.58 -11.21 -16.97
C ARG A 221 -1.99 -10.60 -17.01
N LYS A 222 -2.14 -9.29 -17.24
CA LYS A 222 -3.46 -8.67 -17.40
C LYS A 222 -4.13 -9.11 -18.71
N GLU A 223 -3.38 -9.11 -19.80
CA GLU A 223 -3.83 -9.61 -21.11
C GLU A 223 -4.26 -11.09 -20.99
N GLU A 224 -3.42 -11.94 -20.39
CA GLU A 224 -3.75 -13.35 -20.10
C GLU A 224 -5.02 -13.51 -19.24
N LEU A 225 -5.28 -12.60 -18.30
CA LEU A 225 -6.51 -12.62 -17.49
C LEU A 225 -7.75 -12.15 -18.27
N GLU A 226 -7.59 -11.21 -19.21
CA GLU A 226 -8.66 -10.78 -20.10
C GLU A 226 -9.00 -11.88 -21.10
N ASP A 227 -7.99 -12.52 -21.67
CA ASP A 227 -8.14 -13.67 -22.56
C ASP A 227 -8.74 -14.87 -21.81
N ALA A 228 -8.30 -15.13 -20.58
CA ALA A 228 -8.85 -16.21 -19.75
C ALA A 228 -10.34 -16.03 -19.41
N LYS A 229 -10.86 -14.80 -19.39
CA LYS A 229 -12.32 -14.57 -19.22
C LYS A 229 -13.12 -15.06 -20.43
N LEU A 230 -12.49 -15.06 -21.62
CA LEU A 230 -13.09 -15.47 -22.88
C LEU A 230 -12.78 -16.93 -23.23
N MET A 231 -11.69 -17.48 -22.69
CA MET A 231 -11.29 -18.87 -22.92
C MET A 231 -12.26 -19.87 -22.31
N ALA A 232 -12.42 -21.01 -22.98
CA ALA A 232 -13.15 -22.14 -22.45
C ALA A 232 -12.41 -22.77 -21.25
N PHE A 233 -13.17 -23.25 -20.26
CA PHE A 233 -12.61 -23.88 -19.06
C PHE A 233 -11.70 -25.09 -19.36
N ALA A 234 -12.07 -25.89 -20.36
CA ALA A 234 -11.32 -27.09 -20.75
C ALA A 234 -10.80 -26.96 -22.18
N ARG A 235 -9.49 -27.14 -22.35
CA ARG A 235 -8.86 -27.29 -23.67
C ARG A 235 -9.16 -28.68 -24.23
N LYS A 236 -9.68 -28.75 -25.45
CA LYS A 236 -9.99 -29.99 -26.18
C LYS A 236 -8.89 -30.28 -27.20
N ALA A 237 -8.88 -31.50 -27.76
CA ALA A 237 -7.94 -31.86 -28.82
C ALA A 237 -8.10 -30.99 -30.08
N ASP A 238 -9.30 -30.45 -30.32
CA ASP A 238 -9.63 -29.62 -31.48
C ASP A 238 -9.40 -28.11 -31.24
N ASP A 239 -8.85 -27.72 -30.07
CA ASP A 239 -8.58 -26.30 -29.74
C ASP A 239 -7.58 -25.70 -30.74
N GLU A 240 -8.04 -24.68 -31.47
CA GLU A 240 -7.29 -24.10 -32.59
C GLU A 240 -5.99 -23.42 -32.15
N ASP A 241 -6.01 -22.71 -31.02
CA ASP A 241 -4.86 -21.95 -30.52
C ASP A 241 -3.80 -22.91 -29.97
N MET A 242 -4.21 -23.93 -29.23
CA MET A 242 -3.32 -24.99 -28.76
C MET A 242 -2.68 -25.75 -29.93
N ASN A 243 -3.48 -26.09 -30.95
CA ASN A 243 -2.99 -26.79 -32.13
C ASN A 243 -2.03 -25.93 -32.96
N ARG A 244 -2.24 -24.61 -32.99
CA ARG A 244 -1.31 -23.67 -33.61
C ARG A 244 0.02 -23.65 -32.87
N GLU A 245 0.01 -23.51 -31.54
CA GLU A 245 1.22 -23.53 -30.71
C GLU A 245 2.00 -24.84 -30.88
N LEU A 246 1.32 -25.99 -30.87
CA LEU A 246 1.97 -27.30 -31.08
C LEU A 246 2.59 -27.42 -32.49
N LYS A 247 1.99 -26.81 -33.51
CA LYS A 247 2.58 -26.81 -34.87
C LYS A 247 3.84 -25.94 -34.94
N GLU A 248 3.88 -24.85 -34.18
CA GLU A 248 5.03 -23.93 -34.13
C GLU A 248 6.22 -24.48 -33.31
N GLN A 249 5.99 -25.42 -32.40
CA GLN A 249 7.06 -26.03 -31.63
C GLN A 249 8.10 -26.74 -32.51
N SER A 250 9.33 -26.27 -32.42
CA SER A 250 10.49 -26.88 -33.06
C SER A 250 10.87 -28.19 -32.35
N ARG A 251 10.99 -29.27 -33.11
CA ARG A 251 11.24 -30.63 -32.61
C ARG A 251 12.64 -31.08 -33.00
N TRP A 252 13.51 -31.34 -32.04
CA TRP A 252 14.96 -31.55 -32.27
C TRP A 252 15.33 -32.61 -33.33
N ASN A 253 14.47 -33.60 -33.59
CA ASN A 253 14.66 -34.67 -34.57
C ASN A 253 13.84 -34.50 -35.87
N ASP A 254 13.33 -33.32 -36.17
CA ASP A 254 12.57 -33.09 -37.40
C ASP A 254 13.50 -32.84 -38.60
N PRO A 255 13.51 -33.72 -39.62
CA PRO A 255 14.33 -33.53 -40.83
C PRO A 255 13.95 -32.24 -41.59
N MET A 256 12.72 -31.74 -41.48
CA MET A 256 12.31 -30.50 -42.13
C MET A 256 12.88 -29.25 -41.46
N MET A 257 13.35 -29.35 -40.22
CA MET A 257 13.96 -28.22 -39.52
C MET A 257 15.17 -27.65 -40.28
N GLN A 258 15.98 -28.49 -40.91
CA GLN A 258 17.14 -28.04 -41.68
C GLN A 258 16.75 -27.12 -42.85
N PHE A 259 15.62 -27.40 -43.50
CA PHE A 259 15.11 -26.60 -44.60
C PHE A 259 14.41 -25.33 -44.12
N MET A 260 13.72 -25.39 -42.97
CA MET A 260 13.06 -24.23 -42.38
C MET A 260 14.04 -23.25 -41.72
N ALA A 261 15.11 -23.73 -41.09
CA ALA A 261 16.12 -22.91 -40.43
C ALA A 261 16.83 -21.94 -41.39
N ALA A 262 17.10 -22.38 -42.63
CA ALA A 262 17.65 -21.50 -43.68
C ALA A 262 16.70 -20.33 -44.02
N LYS A 263 15.39 -20.59 -43.96
CA LYS A 263 14.33 -19.60 -44.21
C LYS A 263 14.11 -18.65 -43.03
N GLU A 264 14.33 -19.13 -41.81
CA GLU A 264 14.23 -18.31 -40.59
C GLU A 264 15.44 -17.38 -40.43
N ASN A 265 16.65 -17.90 -40.66
CA ASN A 265 17.89 -17.12 -40.58
C ASN A 265 17.93 -15.97 -41.60
N SER A 266 17.35 -16.13 -42.79
CA SER A 266 17.24 -15.05 -43.77
C SER A 266 16.22 -13.97 -43.40
N ARG A 267 15.25 -14.29 -42.54
CA ARG A 267 14.24 -13.35 -42.02
C ARG A 267 14.67 -12.66 -40.72
N GLY A 268 15.64 -13.22 -39.99
CA GLY A 268 16.10 -12.75 -38.68
C GLY A 268 16.88 -11.43 -38.66
N GLY A 269 17.13 -10.80 -39.81
CA GLY A 269 17.90 -9.54 -39.91
C GLY A 269 17.15 -8.26 -39.50
N LYS A 270 15.87 -8.34 -39.09
CA LYS A 270 15.09 -7.15 -38.71
C LYS A 270 15.14 -6.92 -37.21
N ASN A 271 15.97 -5.96 -36.79
CA ASN A 271 15.95 -5.24 -35.51
C ASN A 271 14.93 -5.78 -34.49
N SER A 272 15.26 -6.90 -33.82
CA SER A 272 14.46 -7.30 -32.68
C SER A 272 14.63 -6.22 -31.62
N LYS A 273 13.53 -5.70 -31.05
CA LYS A 273 13.54 -4.73 -29.94
C LYS A 273 14.23 -5.28 -28.67
N ARG A 274 14.77 -6.49 -28.72
CA ARG A 274 15.44 -7.17 -27.62
C ARG A 274 16.84 -6.60 -27.46
N ARG A 275 17.21 -6.34 -26.22
CA ARG A 275 18.57 -5.88 -25.88
C ARG A 275 19.59 -6.96 -26.29
N PRO A 276 20.73 -6.59 -26.89
CA PRO A 276 21.74 -7.55 -27.29
C PRO A 276 22.28 -8.32 -26.08
N VAL A 277 22.47 -9.63 -26.26
CA VAL A 277 22.90 -10.59 -25.24
C VAL A 277 24.33 -11.03 -25.52
N TYR A 278 25.07 -11.43 -24.48
CA TYR A 278 26.42 -11.98 -24.62
C TYR A 278 26.42 -13.22 -25.54
N PRO A 279 27.32 -13.28 -26.54
CA PRO A 279 27.37 -14.40 -27.49
C PRO A 279 28.02 -15.66 -26.93
N GLY A 280 28.87 -15.55 -25.90
CA GLY A 280 29.60 -16.68 -25.34
C GLY A 280 28.80 -17.47 -24.29
N THR A 281 29.43 -18.52 -23.77
CA THR A 281 28.89 -19.31 -22.66
C THR A 281 29.02 -18.56 -21.35
N ALA A 282 27.96 -18.54 -20.55
CA ALA A 282 27.96 -17.94 -19.22
C ALA A 282 27.67 -19.00 -18.16
N ALA A 283 28.16 -18.78 -16.94
CA ALA A 283 27.80 -19.63 -15.80
C ALA A 283 26.26 -19.63 -15.60
N PRO A 284 25.65 -20.78 -15.29
CA PRO A 284 24.22 -20.84 -15.05
C PRO A 284 23.87 -20.05 -13.78
N ASN A 285 22.73 -19.39 -13.77
CA ASN A 285 22.18 -18.70 -12.61
C ASN A 285 20.76 -19.19 -12.32
N ARG A 286 20.28 -18.97 -11.09
CA ARG A 286 18.93 -19.36 -10.66
C ARG A 286 17.81 -18.91 -11.61
N TYR A 287 17.98 -17.77 -12.27
CA TYR A 287 16.92 -17.11 -13.05
C TYR A 287 17.02 -17.34 -14.56
N GLY A 288 18.01 -18.09 -15.05
CA GLY A 288 18.26 -18.28 -16.49
C GLY A 288 18.59 -16.98 -17.25
N ILE A 289 18.94 -15.90 -16.54
CA ILE A 289 19.20 -14.59 -17.16
C ILE A 289 20.59 -14.64 -17.80
N LYS A 290 20.65 -14.50 -19.12
CA LYS A 290 21.92 -14.40 -19.83
C LYS A 290 22.59 -13.04 -19.58
N PRO A 291 23.92 -12.98 -19.49
CA PRO A 291 24.63 -11.72 -19.33
C PRO A 291 24.43 -10.81 -20.53
N GLY A 292 24.50 -9.50 -20.29
CA GLY A 292 24.41 -8.51 -21.35
C GLY A 292 25.61 -8.56 -22.30
N TYR A 293 25.45 -8.07 -23.53
CA TYR A 293 26.47 -8.16 -24.59
C TYR A 293 27.85 -7.58 -24.24
N ARG A 294 27.94 -6.69 -23.23
CA ARG A 294 29.19 -6.02 -22.80
C ARG A 294 29.95 -6.78 -21.71
N TRP A 295 29.43 -7.91 -21.25
CA TRP A 295 30.14 -8.72 -20.28
C TRP A 295 31.42 -9.31 -20.91
N ASP A 296 32.51 -9.33 -20.16
CA ASP A 296 33.84 -9.73 -20.64
C ASP A 296 34.11 -11.24 -20.52
N GLY A 297 33.16 -12.01 -19.99
CA GLY A 297 33.29 -13.44 -19.78
C GLY A 297 33.98 -13.86 -18.48
N VAL A 298 34.48 -12.91 -17.68
CA VAL A 298 35.14 -13.21 -16.41
C VAL A 298 34.11 -13.24 -15.27
N ASP A 299 34.02 -14.38 -14.60
CA ASP A 299 33.19 -14.54 -13.41
C ASP A 299 33.82 -13.80 -12.21
N ARG A 300 33.04 -12.90 -11.61
CA ARG A 300 33.41 -12.09 -10.44
C ARG A 300 32.47 -12.33 -9.26
N GLY A 301 31.76 -13.46 -9.26
CA GLY A 301 30.89 -13.85 -8.17
C GLY A 301 31.64 -14.33 -6.93
N ASN A 302 30.95 -14.32 -5.80
CA ASN A 302 31.43 -14.89 -4.53
C ASN A 302 31.31 -16.43 -4.45
N GLY A 303 30.87 -17.10 -5.53
CA GLY A 303 30.63 -18.55 -5.56
C GLY A 303 29.26 -19.02 -5.06
N LEU A 304 28.39 -18.13 -4.57
CA LEU A 304 27.10 -18.49 -3.96
C LEU A 304 26.18 -19.30 -4.89
N GLU A 305 26.06 -18.91 -6.16
CA GLU A 305 25.19 -19.60 -7.12
C GLU A 305 25.67 -21.05 -7.34
N ALA A 306 26.98 -21.27 -7.45
CA ALA A 306 27.56 -22.61 -7.61
C ALA A 306 27.31 -23.49 -6.37
N GLU A 307 27.51 -22.94 -5.17
CA GLU A 307 27.22 -23.64 -3.92
C GLU A 307 25.74 -23.97 -3.77
N ARG A 308 24.87 -23.05 -4.17
CA ARG A 308 23.42 -23.26 -4.16
C ARG A 308 23.02 -24.42 -5.07
N PHE A 309 23.55 -24.51 -6.29
CA PHE A 309 23.28 -25.64 -7.18
C PHE A 309 23.77 -26.96 -6.58
N ARG A 310 24.97 -26.98 -5.99
CA ARG A 310 25.49 -28.16 -5.28
C ARG A 310 24.58 -28.56 -4.11
N ALA A 311 24.06 -27.60 -3.36
CA ALA A 311 23.15 -27.85 -2.24
C ALA A 311 21.79 -28.41 -2.70
N ILE A 312 21.24 -27.89 -3.81
CA ILE A 312 20.00 -28.40 -4.42
C ILE A 312 20.21 -29.86 -4.87
N ASN A 313 21.28 -30.13 -5.61
CA ASN A 313 21.59 -31.48 -6.07
C ASN A 313 21.82 -32.44 -4.90
N ARG A 314 22.46 -31.98 -3.82
CA ARG A 314 22.63 -32.78 -2.60
C ARG A 314 21.28 -33.11 -1.95
N ARG A 315 20.37 -32.15 -1.88
CA ARG A 315 19.02 -32.36 -1.33
C ARG A 315 18.21 -33.34 -2.18
N GLU A 316 18.25 -33.20 -3.50
CA GLU A 316 17.55 -34.12 -4.41
C GLU A 316 18.13 -35.53 -4.36
N ARG A 317 19.46 -35.65 -4.34
CA ARG A 317 20.15 -36.93 -4.15
C ARG A 317 19.72 -37.59 -2.83
N ASN A 318 19.73 -36.84 -1.72
CA ASN A 318 19.32 -37.39 -0.42
C ASN A 318 17.87 -37.84 -0.45
N LYS A 319 16.94 -37.06 -1.03
CA LYS A 319 15.54 -37.47 -1.19
C LYS A 319 15.41 -38.79 -1.94
N GLY A 320 16.20 -38.98 -3.00
CA GLY A 320 16.23 -40.24 -3.75
C GLY A 320 16.79 -41.41 -2.95
N LEU A 321 17.85 -41.18 -2.17
CA LEU A 321 18.45 -42.18 -1.28
C LEU A 321 17.49 -42.55 -0.13
N ASP A 322 16.87 -41.57 0.51
CA ASP A 322 15.91 -41.76 1.59
C ASP A 322 14.71 -42.59 1.10
N TYR A 323 14.21 -42.29 -0.11
CA TYR A 323 13.15 -43.08 -0.74
C TYR A 323 13.61 -44.52 -1.05
N ALA A 324 14.82 -44.70 -1.60
CA ALA A 324 15.34 -46.04 -1.87
C ALA A 324 15.50 -46.85 -0.58
N TRP A 325 16.04 -46.25 0.49
CA TRP A 325 16.16 -46.90 1.79
C TRP A 325 14.81 -47.23 2.42
N GLN A 326 13.82 -46.35 2.30
CA GLN A 326 12.47 -46.62 2.81
C GLN A 326 11.77 -47.78 2.08
N MET A 327 12.11 -48.03 0.81
CA MET A 327 11.51 -49.11 0.02
C MET A 327 12.23 -50.46 0.18
N ASP A 328 13.48 -50.43 0.66
CA ASP A 328 14.30 -51.63 0.91
C ASP A 328 14.04 -52.25 2.30
N GLU A 329 13.38 -51.54 3.22
CA GLU A 329 12.83 -52.06 4.50
C GLU A 329 11.36 -52.51 4.37
#